data_AF-A0A3M8D377-F1
#
_entry.id   AF-A0A3M8D377-F1
#
_cell.length_a   1.000
_cell.length_b   1.000
_cell.length_c   1.000
_cell.angle_alpha   90.00
_cell.angle_beta   90.00
_cell.angle_gamma   90.00
#
_symmetry.space_group_name_H-M   'P 1'
#
loop_
_entity.id
_entity.type
_entity.pdbx_description
1 polymer ?
#
loop_
_entity_poly.entity_id
_entity_poly.type
_entity_poly.pdbx_seq_one_letter_code
_entity_poly.pdbx_strand_id
1 'polypeptide(L)'
;MKMMWTPQVGMKVEVNGMGPGTIVKLTPTGALVQIERFRLQVDLKLDAMRPAEISGNNQSSSPKQENKDATLDLIDEIIGAKGNHRGAAAASATFATSDKAVQTQSPPKPQPKQQVQRPVAQTQPPQGTRIVSLPMDPVRLQARKTLESLRFGLVPNGHIEQLTMGFSAIKDWAFASFPEKGFQRMHKVVGPYGTGKSHTMAVLRYLAEQAGYLVAKVEVDGNAISLSEPARLINALWNSVRGHGFETESPLLSLYERAIQYGYTPHSVANLHLTKLTDNMATIQLLARMGYTETYQDMIEGVLNGSEEYTATEVNSRLSKEPNLFLPQLKLRSPISRAVAERSHDFLEALVSCAVLSRMAGFKGLVITIDEFEVEVNLTKSKQAQLMEVIDVVGSYMRGENRSLPASPLAVYLGTLGQITNPADARLDQICKQSSGMIYTLGTWQKEQRLELAQKIYALYQQSYMLGKPYSGKIAEEVHSLMENRGYDDSGMLRQFIKWYVTFLDMLYGPPEVPKHGAKSEAN
;
A
#
# COMPACT_ATOMS: atom_id res chain seq x y z
N MET A 1 7.58 -27.61 39.24
CA MET A 1 7.61 -26.26 39.85
C MET A 1 6.24 -25.63 39.70
N LYS A 2 5.59 -25.21 40.79
CA LYS A 2 4.33 -24.43 40.73
C LYS A 2 4.67 -23.04 40.19
N MET A 3 4.07 -22.62 39.07
CA MET A 3 4.21 -21.23 38.61
C MET A 3 3.62 -20.30 39.67
N MET A 4 4.39 -19.28 40.08
CA MET A 4 4.03 -18.33 41.15
C MET A 4 3.15 -17.16 40.67
N TRP A 5 2.72 -17.15 39.40
CA TRP A 5 1.92 -16.06 38.85
C TRP A 5 0.83 -16.58 37.92
N THR A 6 -0.26 -15.82 37.84
CA THR A 6 -1.40 -16.12 36.96
C THR A 6 -1.42 -15.11 35.81
N PRO A 7 -1.18 -15.52 34.56
CA PRO A 7 -1.16 -14.61 33.42
C PRO A 7 -2.56 -14.06 33.16
N GLN A 8 -2.63 -12.79 32.75
CA GLN A 8 -3.89 -12.12 32.38
C GLN A 8 -3.72 -11.35 31.07
N VAL A 9 -4.77 -11.27 30.26
CA VAL A 9 -4.78 -10.42 29.06
C VAL A 9 -4.59 -8.95 29.47
N GLY A 10 -3.68 -8.26 28.79
CA GLY A 10 -3.24 -6.89 29.10
C GLY A 10 -2.07 -6.82 30.08
N MET A 11 -1.65 -7.93 30.71
CA MET A 11 -0.52 -7.94 31.63
C MET A 11 0.79 -7.65 30.89
N LYS A 12 1.59 -6.74 31.46
CA LYS A 12 2.97 -6.49 31.01
C LYS A 12 3.87 -7.62 31.51
N VAL A 13 4.66 -8.16 30.60
CA VAL A 13 5.59 -9.25 30.87
C VAL A 13 6.97 -8.90 30.34
N GLU A 14 8.00 -9.35 31.02
CA GLU A 14 9.35 -9.38 30.46
C GLU A 14 9.53 -10.75 29.81
N VAL A 15 9.78 -10.76 28.49
CA VAL A 15 10.03 -11.98 27.72
C VAL A 15 11.54 -12.18 27.63
N ASN A 16 12.00 -13.37 28.03
CA ASN A 16 13.43 -13.70 28.04
C ASN A 16 14.05 -13.39 26.67
N GLY A 17 15.09 -12.54 26.65
CA GLY A 17 15.82 -12.07 25.47
C GLY A 17 15.03 -11.30 24.40
N MET A 18 13.72 -11.10 24.54
CA MET A 18 12.93 -10.25 23.64
C MET A 18 12.56 -8.90 24.25
N GLY A 19 12.69 -8.77 25.58
CA GLY A 19 12.38 -7.55 26.32
C GLY A 19 10.89 -7.46 26.70
N PRO A 20 10.36 -6.24 26.91
CA PRO A 20 9.01 -6.07 27.40
C PRO A 20 7.97 -6.45 26.34
N GLY A 21 6.89 -7.06 26.82
CA GLY A 21 5.75 -7.49 26.04
C GLY A 21 4.43 -7.29 26.78
N THR A 22 3.32 -7.40 26.06
CA THR A 22 1.97 -7.39 26.63
C THR A 22 1.23 -8.64 26.22
N ILE A 23 0.64 -9.36 27.17
CA ILE A 23 -0.20 -10.53 26.87
C ILE A 23 -1.44 -10.06 26.12
N VAL A 24 -1.63 -10.51 24.88
CA VAL A 24 -2.80 -10.19 24.03
C VAL A 24 -3.90 -11.22 24.19
N LYS A 25 -3.54 -12.50 24.33
CA LYS A 25 -4.49 -13.62 24.43
C LYS A 25 -3.84 -14.77 25.20
N LEU A 26 -4.60 -15.45 26.06
CA LEU A 26 -4.13 -16.69 26.69
C LEU A 26 -4.35 -17.88 25.74
N THR A 27 -3.39 -18.80 25.69
CA THR A 27 -3.46 -20.03 24.89
C THR A 27 -3.48 -21.24 25.83
N PRO A 28 -3.91 -22.44 25.39
CA PRO A 28 -3.96 -23.60 26.27
C PRO A 28 -2.62 -23.97 26.91
N THR A 29 -1.51 -23.62 26.25
CA THR A 29 -0.13 -23.95 26.66
C THR A 29 0.68 -22.73 27.11
N GLY A 30 0.12 -21.52 27.08
CA GLY A 30 0.90 -20.29 27.20
C GLY A 30 0.09 -19.01 27.05
N ALA A 31 0.69 -18.03 26.38
CA ALA A 31 0.02 -16.82 25.97
C ALA A 31 0.61 -16.25 24.67
N LEU A 32 -0.25 -15.64 23.87
CA LEU A 32 0.12 -14.78 22.76
C LEU A 32 0.55 -13.42 23.32
N VAL A 33 1.84 -13.12 23.24
CA VAL A 33 2.45 -11.88 23.74
C VAL A 33 2.82 -10.97 22.59
N GLN A 34 2.40 -9.71 22.65
CA GLN A 34 2.87 -8.65 21.77
C GLN A 34 4.16 -8.07 22.33
N ILE A 35 5.30 -8.40 21.72
CA ILE A 35 6.60 -7.84 22.08
C ILE A 35 6.62 -6.37 21.67
N GLU A 36 6.82 -5.46 22.62
CA GLU A 36 6.67 -4.02 22.40
C GLU A 36 7.72 -3.48 21.45
N ARG A 37 8.96 -3.95 21.61
CA ARG A 37 10.11 -3.52 20.81
C ARG A 37 9.92 -3.81 19.32
N PHE A 38 9.34 -4.96 18.98
CA PHE A 38 9.24 -5.45 17.60
C PHE A 38 7.82 -5.35 17.02
N ARG A 39 6.82 -4.99 17.84
CA ARG A 39 5.39 -5.04 17.50
C ARG A 39 4.97 -6.40 16.89
N LEU A 40 5.58 -7.48 17.37
CA LEU A 40 5.35 -8.85 16.93
C LEU A 40 4.52 -9.59 17.97
N GLN A 41 3.53 -10.37 17.54
CA GLN A 41 2.81 -11.28 18.41
C GLN A 41 3.44 -12.67 18.33
N VAL A 42 3.84 -13.20 19.49
CA VAL A 42 4.51 -14.48 19.63
C VAL A 42 3.74 -15.33 20.63
N ASP A 43 3.34 -16.54 20.25
CA ASP A 43 2.80 -17.51 21.21
C ASP A 43 3.98 -18.07 22.02
N LEU A 44 3.94 -17.85 23.33
CA LEU A 44 5.00 -18.16 24.28
C LEU A 44 4.44 -19.00 25.41
N LYS A 45 5.17 -20.03 25.80
CA LYS A 45 4.90 -20.74 27.06
C LYS A 45 5.10 -19.80 28.25
N LEU A 46 4.38 -20.06 29.35
CA LEU A 46 4.40 -19.17 30.51
C LEU A 46 5.75 -19.13 31.25
N ASP A 47 6.62 -20.12 31.05
CA ASP A 47 7.97 -20.18 31.60
C ASP A 47 8.99 -19.33 30.84
N ALA A 48 8.71 -18.98 29.57
CA ALA A 48 9.53 -18.09 28.75
C ALA A 48 9.32 -16.59 29.07
N MET A 49 8.44 -16.28 30.01
CA MET A 49 8.11 -14.91 30.39
C MET A 49 7.84 -14.78 31.88
N ARG A 50 8.05 -13.58 32.41
CA ARG A 50 7.75 -13.24 33.80
C ARG A 50 6.93 -11.95 33.85
N PRO A 51 6.10 -11.72 34.87
CA PRO A 51 5.45 -10.43 35.06
C PRO A 51 6.51 -9.33 35.04
N ALA A 52 6.30 -8.29 34.23
CA ALA A 52 7.13 -7.09 34.36
C ALA A 52 6.80 -6.52 35.74
N GLU A 53 7.79 -6.48 36.63
CA GLU A 53 7.60 -5.87 37.94
C GLU A 53 7.04 -4.47 37.72
N ILE A 54 5.95 -4.13 38.40
CA ILE A 54 5.42 -2.77 38.41
C ILE A 54 6.44 -1.96 39.20
N SER A 55 7.53 -1.57 38.55
CA SER A 55 8.62 -0.84 39.16
C SER A 55 8.12 0.56 39.47
N GLY A 56 7.59 0.74 40.66
CA GLY A 56 7.43 2.04 41.29
C GLY A 56 8.79 2.60 41.71
N ASN A 57 9.70 2.88 40.77
CA ASN A 57 10.73 3.91 40.85
C ASN A 57 11.69 3.86 39.65
N ASN A 58 11.91 5.03 39.04
CA ASN A 58 12.88 5.26 37.97
C ASN A 58 14.32 5.13 38.49
N GLN A 59 14.99 4.02 38.22
CA GLN A 59 16.45 3.98 38.06
C GLN A 59 16.79 3.20 36.79
N SER A 60 17.22 3.92 35.75
CA SER A 60 17.68 3.31 34.50
C SER A 60 19.03 2.65 34.73
N SER A 61 19.05 1.32 34.83
CA SER A 61 20.28 0.55 34.66
C SER A 61 20.53 0.35 33.17
N SER A 62 21.73 0.71 32.71
CA SER A 62 22.15 0.43 31.33
C SER A 62 22.30 -1.08 31.13
N PRO A 63 21.94 -1.63 29.95
CA PRO A 63 21.98 -3.06 29.73
C PRO A 63 23.43 -3.56 29.74
N LYS A 64 23.72 -4.53 30.61
CA LYS A 64 24.95 -5.34 30.53
C LYS A 64 24.92 -6.08 29.19
N GLN A 65 26.04 -6.09 28.47
CA GLN A 65 26.24 -6.90 27.27
C GLN A 65 25.88 -8.36 27.59
N GLU A 66 24.68 -8.78 27.17
CA GLU A 66 24.21 -10.15 27.26
C GLU A 66 25.03 -11.04 26.32
N ASN A 67 25.26 -12.26 26.78
CA ASN A 67 26.08 -13.26 26.13
C ASN A 67 25.40 -13.69 24.80
N LYS A 68 26.03 -13.44 23.65
CA LYS A 68 25.47 -13.74 22.33
C LYS A 68 25.13 -15.21 22.11
N ASP A 69 25.84 -16.11 22.80
CA ASP A 69 25.56 -17.54 22.77
C ASP A 69 24.21 -17.85 23.45
N ALA A 70 23.82 -17.10 24.48
CA ALA A 70 22.51 -17.24 25.12
C ALA A 70 21.34 -16.80 24.20
N THR A 71 21.60 -15.91 23.21
CA THR A 71 20.57 -15.54 22.22
C THR A 71 20.32 -16.68 21.23
N LEU A 72 21.36 -17.43 20.84
CA LEU A 72 21.22 -18.61 20.00
C LEU A 72 20.58 -19.78 20.78
N ASP A 73 20.98 -19.99 22.03
CA ASP A 73 20.35 -20.97 22.92
C ASP A 73 18.87 -20.66 23.18
N LEU A 74 18.52 -19.38 23.32
CA LEU A 74 17.14 -18.92 23.47
C LEU A 74 16.34 -19.09 22.16
N ILE A 75 16.96 -18.84 21.01
CA ILE A 75 16.35 -19.14 19.70
C ILE A 75 16.06 -20.64 19.62
N ASP A 76 17.01 -21.49 20.02
CA ASP A 76 16.84 -22.94 20.14
C ASP A 76 15.80 -23.33 21.19
N GLU A 77 15.59 -22.55 22.26
CA GLU A 77 14.54 -22.79 23.27
C GLU A 77 13.14 -22.40 22.76
N ILE A 78 13.03 -21.27 22.05
CA ILE A 78 11.81 -20.81 21.37
C ILE A 78 11.41 -21.81 20.27
N ILE A 79 12.38 -22.38 19.58
CA ILE A 79 12.19 -23.31 18.44
C ILE A 79 12.08 -24.77 18.90
N GLY A 80 12.80 -25.16 19.96
CA GLY A 80 13.00 -26.53 20.43
C GLY A 80 11.83 -27.12 21.24
N ALA A 81 10.75 -26.36 21.45
CA ALA A 81 9.49 -26.88 21.97
C ALA A 81 8.77 -27.81 20.96
N LYS A 82 9.38 -28.95 20.63
CA LYS A 82 8.78 -30.03 19.83
C LYS A 82 7.47 -30.50 20.47
N GLY A 83 6.43 -30.56 19.65
CA GLY A 83 5.07 -30.86 20.05
C GLY A 83 4.82 -32.31 20.48
N ASN A 84 3.77 -32.47 21.28
CA ASN A 84 3.08 -33.74 21.44
C ASN A 84 1.57 -33.46 21.22
N HIS A 85 1.16 -33.37 19.95
CA HIS A 85 -0.24 -33.32 19.57
C HIS A 85 -0.53 -34.42 18.54
N ARG A 86 -1.06 -35.55 19.03
CA ARG A 86 -1.80 -36.52 18.22
C ARG A 86 -3.19 -35.94 17.94
N GLY A 87 -3.61 -36.06 16.68
CA GLY A 87 -4.82 -35.46 16.15
C GLY A 87 -6.13 -35.99 16.73
N ALA A 88 -7.15 -35.14 16.65
CA ALA A 88 -8.55 -35.53 16.71
C ALA A 88 -9.26 -34.89 15.50
N ALA A 89 -9.84 -35.74 14.65
CA ALA A 89 -10.68 -35.34 13.55
C ALA A 89 -11.97 -34.69 14.07
N ALA A 90 -12.38 -33.56 13.49
CA ALA A 90 -13.65 -32.92 13.79
C ALA A 90 -14.58 -33.04 12.57
N ALA A 91 -15.70 -33.71 12.79
CA ALA A 91 -16.83 -33.81 11.88
C ALA A 91 -17.57 -32.47 11.78
N SER A 92 -18.01 -32.16 10.56
CA SER A 92 -18.82 -30.98 10.24
C SER A 92 -20.21 -31.10 10.87
N ALA A 93 -20.58 -30.15 11.72
CA ALA A 93 -21.95 -29.94 12.18
C ALA A 93 -22.45 -28.59 11.68
N THR A 94 -23.48 -28.66 10.85
CA THR A 94 -24.31 -27.57 10.34
C THR A 94 -25.10 -26.93 11.48
N PHE A 95 -24.98 -25.62 11.66
CA PHE A 95 -25.88 -24.84 12.52
C PHE A 95 -26.71 -23.88 11.69
N ALA A 96 -28.03 -24.05 11.77
CA ALA A 96 -29.05 -23.14 11.28
C ALA A 96 -29.13 -21.92 12.21
N THR A 97 -29.06 -20.71 11.63
CA THR A 97 -29.29 -19.46 12.34
C THR A 97 -30.77 -19.08 12.25
N SER A 98 -31.42 -18.96 13.41
CA SER A 98 -32.75 -18.37 13.55
C SER A 98 -32.64 -16.87 13.82
N ASP A 99 -33.37 -16.10 13.02
CA ASP A 99 -33.53 -14.66 13.17
C ASP A 99 -34.37 -14.32 14.41
N LYS A 100 -33.80 -13.52 15.31
CA LYS A 100 -34.56 -12.69 16.25
C LYS A 100 -33.99 -11.28 16.28
N ALA A 101 -34.79 -10.36 15.75
CA ALA A 101 -34.57 -8.92 15.80
C ALA A 101 -34.66 -8.41 17.24
N VAL A 102 -33.60 -7.74 17.70
CA VAL A 102 -33.57 -6.98 18.96
C VAL A 102 -33.62 -5.49 18.61
N GLN A 103 -34.67 -4.82 19.07
CA GLN A 103 -34.81 -3.36 19.01
C GLN A 103 -33.86 -2.72 20.03
N THR A 104 -32.85 -1.99 19.55
CA THR A 104 -31.99 -1.13 20.36
C THR A 104 -32.57 0.29 20.44
N GLN A 105 -32.92 0.73 21.65
CA GLN A 105 -33.24 2.12 21.96
C GLN A 105 -31.93 2.91 22.18
N SER A 106 -31.85 4.08 21.55
CA SER A 106 -30.69 4.98 21.63
C SER A 106 -30.62 5.72 22.97
N PRO A 107 -29.44 5.84 23.62
CA PRO A 107 -29.28 6.65 24.82
C PRO A 107 -29.21 8.17 24.51
N PRO A 108 -29.58 9.04 25.46
CA PRO A 108 -29.63 10.48 25.27
C PRO A 108 -28.24 11.13 25.21
N LYS A 109 -28.11 12.14 24.33
CA LYS A 109 -26.89 12.95 24.15
C LYS A 109 -26.54 13.74 25.41
N PRO A 110 -25.27 13.74 25.87
CA PRO A 110 -24.82 14.56 26.98
C PRO A 110 -24.63 16.02 26.57
N GLN A 111 -25.03 16.93 27.46
CA GLN A 111 -24.85 18.38 27.31
C GLN A 111 -23.38 18.81 27.58
N PRO A 112 -22.89 19.88 26.92
CA PRO A 112 -21.50 20.30 27.03
C PRO A 112 -21.25 21.07 28.35
N LYS A 113 -20.31 20.57 29.15
CA LYS A 113 -19.81 21.27 30.35
C LYS A 113 -18.80 22.34 29.93
N GLN A 114 -19.06 23.58 30.33
CA GLN A 114 -18.13 24.71 30.20
C GLN A 114 -16.84 24.43 30.99
N GLN A 115 -15.71 24.36 30.30
CA GLN A 115 -14.39 24.26 30.91
C GLN A 115 -13.85 25.66 31.22
N VAL A 116 -13.59 25.90 32.51
CA VAL A 116 -12.87 27.08 33.01
C VAL A 116 -11.40 26.94 32.66
N GLN A 117 -10.88 27.79 31.77
CA GLN A 117 -9.46 27.85 31.43
C GLN A 117 -8.67 28.49 32.58
N ARG A 118 -7.74 27.74 33.18
CA ARG A 118 -6.72 28.28 34.08
C ARG A 118 -5.46 28.65 33.27
N PRO A 119 -4.71 29.70 33.66
CA PRO A 119 -3.49 30.10 32.97
C PRO A 119 -2.40 29.04 33.16
N VAL A 120 -1.89 28.47 32.07
CA VAL A 120 -0.76 27.54 32.09
C VAL A 120 0.53 28.34 32.03
N ALA A 121 1.34 28.29 33.09
CA ALA A 121 2.67 28.87 33.11
C ALA A 121 3.57 28.17 32.08
N GLN A 122 4.07 28.93 31.12
CA GLN A 122 4.99 28.45 30.08
C GLN A 122 6.35 28.18 30.72
N THR A 123 6.63 26.90 31.01
CA THR A 123 7.97 26.42 31.35
C THR A 123 8.74 26.23 30.06
N GLN A 124 9.83 26.99 29.89
CA GLN A 124 10.72 26.82 28.74
C GLN A 124 11.35 25.42 28.80
N PRO A 125 11.26 24.62 27.72
CA PRO A 125 11.87 23.30 27.70
C PRO A 125 13.39 23.42 27.85
N PRO A 126 14.04 22.51 28.59
CA PRO A 126 15.48 22.52 28.78
C PRO A 126 16.17 22.46 27.42
N GLN A 127 17.17 23.34 27.23
CA GLN A 127 18.00 23.41 26.04
C GLN A 127 18.86 22.14 25.94
N GLY A 128 18.27 21.06 25.41
CA GLY A 128 18.94 19.80 25.17
C GLY A 128 20.07 19.96 24.16
N THR A 129 21.24 19.42 24.50
CA THR A 129 22.43 19.37 23.63
C THR A 129 22.03 18.85 22.26
N ARG A 130 22.13 19.71 21.24
CA ARG A 130 21.75 19.39 19.87
C ARG A 130 22.72 18.34 19.33
N ILE A 131 22.30 17.08 19.31
CA ILE A 131 23.09 16.00 18.70
C ILE A 131 23.19 16.30 17.21
N VAL A 132 24.38 16.67 16.75
CA VAL A 132 24.67 16.85 15.32
C VAL A 132 24.82 15.46 14.71
N SER A 133 23.74 14.94 14.15
CA SER A 133 23.78 13.73 13.33
C SER A 133 24.53 14.03 12.03
N LEU A 134 25.64 13.34 11.77
CA LEU A 134 26.30 13.37 10.46
C LEU A 134 25.30 12.96 9.36
N PRO A 135 25.35 13.58 8.18
CA PRO A 135 24.48 13.21 7.07
C PRO A 135 24.70 11.74 6.69
N MET A 136 23.62 10.96 6.70
CA MET A 136 23.63 9.58 6.27
C MET A 136 23.76 9.50 4.75
N ASP A 137 24.61 8.60 4.26
CA ASP A 137 24.71 8.30 2.83
C ASP A 137 23.32 7.97 2.23
N PRO A 138 22.88 8.63 1.15
CA PRO A 138 21.56 8.40 0.54
C PRO A 138 21.27 6.94 0.21
N VAL A 139 22.28 6.18 -0.21
CA VAL A 139 22.14 4.76 -0.56
C VAL A 139 21.80 3.95 0.69
N ARG A 140 22.48 4.19 1.81
CA ARG A 140 22.17 3.58 3.11
C ARG A 140 20.80 4.00 3.64
N LEU A 141 20.45 5.28 3.51
CA LEU A 141 19.14 5.77 3.92
C LEU A 141 18.01 5.04 3.16
N GLN A 142 18.19 4.83 1.85
CA GLN A 142 17.22 4.10 1.05
C GLN A 142 17.12 2.63 1.44
N ALA A 143 18.26 1.97 1.69
CA ALA A 143 18.28 0.58 2.17
C ALA A 143 17.55 0.42 3.50
N ARG A 144 17.76 1.37 4.43
CA ARG A 144 17.07 1.40 5.71
C ARG A 144 15.57 1.60 5.54
N LYS A 145 15.14 2.55 4.69
CA LYS A 145 13.71 2.75 4.38
C LYS A 145 13.08 1.47 3.82
N THR A 146 13.77 0.76 2.92
CA THR A 146 13.34 -0.55 2.40
C THR A 146 13.17 -1.57 3.54
N LEU A 147 14.14 -1.69 4.45
CA LEU A 147 14.03 -2.60 5.61
C LEU A 147 12.87 -2.24 6.54
N GLU A 148 12.63 -0.96 6.80
CA GLU A 148 11.47 -0.55 7.60
C GLU A 148 10.16 -0.99 6.92
N SER A 149 10.03 -0.82 5.60
CA SER A 149 8.87 -1.33 4.86
C SER A 149 8.69 -2.84 5.07
N LEU A 150 9.77 -3.63 4.97
CA LEU A 150 9.74 -5.07 5.20
C LEU A 150 9.33 -5.44 6.63
N ARG A 151 9.78 -4.70 7.66
CA ARG A 151 9.36 -4.89 9.05
C ARG A 151 7.85 -4.75 9.24
N PHE A 152 7.25 -3.78 8.55
CA PHE A 152 5.81 -3.57 8.58
C PHE A 152 5.03 -4.51 7.63
N GLY A 153 5.72 -5.37 6.88
CA GLY A 153 5.10 -6.21 5.85
C GLY A 153 4.57 -5.42 4.66
N LEU A 154 5.07 -4.21 4.44
CA LEU A 154 4.73 -3.34 3.33
C LEU A 154 5.61 -3.65 2.12
N VAL A 155 5.08 -3.41 0.92
CA VAL A 155 5.83 -3.54 -0.32
C VAL A 155 6.89 -2.44 -0.38
N PRO A 156 8.18 -2.79 -0.56
CA PRO A 156 9.24 -1.80 -0.60
C PRO A 156 9.23 -1.00 -1.91
N ASN A 157 9.48 0.30 -1.82
CA ASN A 157 9.66 1.16 -3.00
C ASN A 157 11.11 1.12 -3.53
N GLY A 158 12.10 0.86 -2.67
CA GLY A 158 13.52 0.75 -3.04
C GLY A 158 13.99 -0.70 -3.13
N HIS A 159 15.06 -0.94 -3.91
CA HIS A 159 15.66 -2.27 -4.11
C HIS A 159 14.67 -3.31 -4.67
N ILE A 160 13.64 -2.84 -5.39
CA ILE A 160 12.55 -3.71 -5.87
C ILE A 160 13.07 -4.81 -6.80
N GLU A 161 14.02 -4.52 -7.69
CA GLU A 161 14.61 -5.52 -8.59
C GLU A 161 15.33 -6.62 -7.81
N GLN A 162 16.11 -6.24 -6.79
CA GLN A 162 16.93 -7.15 -6.00
C GLN A 162 16.07 -8.05 -5.11
N LEU A 163 14.98 -7.52 -4.55
CA LEU A 163 14.09 -8.24 -3.65
C LEU A 163 13.01 -9.06 -4.38
N THR A 164 12.91 -8.94 -5.71
CA THR A 164 11.93 -9.68 -6.50
C THR A 164 12.49 -11.02 -6.94
N MET A 165 11.82 -12.10 -6.57
CA MET A 165 12.11 -13.44 -7.09
C MET A 165 11.60 -13.56 -8.52
N GLY A 166 12.44 -14.09 -9.43
CA GLY A 166 12.08 -14.21 -10.83
C GLY A 166 11.87 -12.85 -11.53
N PHE A 167 12.58 -11.80 -11.10
CA PHE A 167 12.43 -10.45 -11.65
C PHE A 167 12.53 -10.39 -13.18
N SER A 168 13.43 -11.18 -13.80
CA SER A 168 13.55 -11.26 -15.26
C SER A 168 12.25 -11.73 -15.93
N ALA A 169 11.61 -12.78 -15.41
CA ALA A 169 10.35 -13.29 -15.96
C ALA A 169 9.21 -12.26 -15.83
N ILE A 170 9.11 -11.58 -14.68
CA ILE A 170 8.13 -10.50 -14.49
C ILE A 170 8.43 -9.33 -15.44
N LYS A 171 9.72 -9.00 -15.62
CA LYS A 171 10.16 -7.95 -16.52
C LYS A 171 9.76 -8.23 -17.97
N ASP A 172 10.05 -9.42 -18.46
CA ASP A 172 9.71 -9.81 -19.83
C ASP A 172 8.18 -9.79 -20.05
N TRP A 173 7.42 -10.29 -19.07
CA TRP A 173 5.96 -10.23 -19.10
C TRP A 173 5.41 -8.80 -19.05
N ALA A 174 6.00 -7.94 -18.22
CA ALA A 174 5.62 -6.53 -18.10
C ALA A 174 5.85 -5.77 -19.41
N PHE A 175 7.03 -5.90 -20.02
CA PHE A 175 7.33 -5.23 -21.28
C PHE A 175 6.46 -5.71 -22.44
N ALA A 176 6.11 -7.00 -22.47
CA ALA A 176 5.17 -7.54 -23.46
C ALA A 176 3.71 -7.09 -23.25
N SER A 177 3.36 -6.66 -22.03
CA SER A 177 2.01 -6.20 -21.68
C SER A 177 1.83 -4.69 -21.70
N PHE A 178 2.90 -3.90 -21.68
CA PHE A 178 2.78 -2.45 -21.74
C PHE A 178 2.09 -1.98 -23.02
N PRO A 179 1.31 -0.88 -22.93
CA PRO A 179 0.50 -0.46 -24.06
C PRO A 179 1.41 0.10 -25.16
N GLU A 180 1.23 -0.42 -26.37
CA GLU A 180 1.82 0.12 -27.59
C GLU A 180 0.93 1.23 -28.17
N LYS A 181 1.44 1.98 -29.17
CA LYS A 181 0.68 3.08 -29.78
C LYS A 181 -0.67 2.59 -30.31
N GLY A 182 -1.75 3.12 -29.75
CA GLY A 182 -3.11 2.85 -30.22
C GLY A 182 -3.71 1.53 -29.74
N PHE A 183 -3.12 0.89 -28.73
CA PHE A 183 -3.66 -0.34 -28.15
C PHE A 183 -3.99 -0.15 -26.66
N GLN A 184 -5.26 -0.37 -26.34
CA GLN A 184 -5.75 -0.52 -24.98
C GLN A 184 -5.83 -2.01 -24.60
N ARG A 185 -5.37 -2.37 -23.39
CA ARG A 185 -5.37 -3.76 -22.92
C ARG A 185 -5.72 -3.87 -21.44
N MET A 186 -6.36 -4.98 -21.08
CA MET A 186 -6.61 -5.35 -19.69
C MET A 186 -5.82 -6.61 -19.34
N HIS A 187 -5.03 -6.56 -18.27
CA HIS A 187 -4.19 -7.65 -17.78
C HIS A 187 -4.61 -8.03 -16.37
N LYS A 188 -4.26 -9.26 -15.96
CA LYS A 188 -4.49 -9.73 -14.58
C LYS A 188 -3.21 -10.23 -13.95
N VAL A 189 -3.04 -9.96 -12.66
CA VAL A 189 -2.09 -10.66 -11.79
C VAL A 189 -2.93 -11.48 -10.82
N VAL A 190 -2.83 -12.80 -10.95
CA VAL A 190 -3.70 -13.75 -10.25
C VAL A 190 -2.88 -14.53 -9.24
N GLY A 191 -3.35 -14.65 -8.02
CA GLY A 191 -2.72 -15.54 -7.04
C GLY A 191 -3.41 -15.54 -5.68
N PRO A 192 -3.25 -16.63 -4.90
CA PRO A 192 -3.69 -16.69 -3.51
C PRO A 192 -3.18 -15.50 -2.67
N TYR A 193 -3.83 -15.24 -1.55
CA TYR A 193 -3.36 -14.24 -0.58
C TYR A 193 -1.90 -14.49 -0.18
N GLY A 194 -1.12 -13.43 -0.03
CA GLY A 194 0.27 -13.53 0.40
C GLY A 194 1.29 -14.03 -0.64
N THR A 195 0.88 -14.33 -1.88
CA THR A 195 1.79 -14.78 -2.96
C THR A 195 2.62 -13.67 -3.61
N GLY A 196 2.33 -12.41 -3.26
CA GLY A 196 3.07 -11.25 -3.76
C GLY A 196 2.35 -10.43 -4.83
N LYS A 197 1.02 -10.52 -4.99
CA LYS A 197 0.24 -9.71 -5.97
C LYS A 197 0.59 -8.23 -5.91
N SER A 198 0.48 -7.60 -4.74
CA SER A 198 0.80 -6.18 -4.53
C SER A 198 2.25 -5.83 -4.83
N HIS A 199 3.17 -6.77 -4.57
CA HIS A 199 4.58 -6.62 -4.91
C HIS A 199 4.80 -6.66 -6.42
N THR A 200 4.19 -7.62 -7.12
CA THR A 200 4.19 -7.68 -8.59
C THR A 200 3.58 -6.41 -9.20
N MET A 201 2.49 -5.87 -8.64
CA MET A 201 1.93 -4.58 -9.06
C MET A 201 2.92 -3.42 -8.87
N ALA A 202 3.70 -3.42 -7.79
CA ALA A 202 4.76 -2.44 -7.61
C ALA A 202 5.89 -2.60 -8.63
N VAL A 203 6.28 -3.84 -8.97
CA VAL A 203 7.27 -4.14 -10.01
C VAL A 203 6.79 -3.61 -11.37
N LEU A 204 5.52 -3.82 -11.70
CA LEU A 204 4.94 -3.33 -12.96
C LEU A 204 5.00 -1.82 -13.06
N ARG A 205 4.63 -1.11 -11.99
CA ARG A 205 4.72 0.36 -11.95
C ARG A 205 6.15 0.84 -12.08
N TYR A 206 7.08 0.24 -11.34
CA TYR A 206 8.50 0.56 -11.44
C TYR A 206 9.01 0.39 -12.87
N LEU A 207 8.74 -0.74 -13.51
CA LEU A 207 9.15 -1.00 -14.89
C LEU A 207 8.48 -0.04 -15.89
N ALA A 208 7.21 0.30 -15.69
CA ALA A 208 6.47 1.24 -16.54
C ALA A 208 7.05 2.66 -16.45
N GLU A 209 7.35 3.13 -15.23
CA GLU A 209 8.03 4.42 -14.99
C GLU A 209 9.39 4.45 -15.69
N GLN A 210 10.22 3.41 -15.51
CA GLN A 210 11.53 3.29 -16.19
C GLN A 210 11.38 3.25 -17.73
N ALA A 211 10.29 2.67 -18.22
CA ALA A 211 10.00 2.61 -19.65
C ALA A 211 9.43 3.92 -20.21
N GLY A 212 9.19 4.95 -19.39
CA GLY A 212 8.68 6.26 -19.80
C GLY A 212 7.15 6.36 -19.88
N TYR A 213 6.43 5.49 -19.17
CA TYR A 213 4.98 5.59 -19.00
C TYR A 213 4.65 6.38 -17.73
N LEU A 214 3.46 6.99 -17.72
CA LEU A 214 2.84 7.39 -16.46
C LEU A 214 2.18 6.17 -15.81
N VAL A 215 2.17 6.17 -14.48
CA VAL A 215 1.51 5.14 -13.70
C VAL A 215 0.47 5.77 -12.77
N ALA A 216 -0.64 5.09 -12.59
CA ALA A 216 -1.61 5.34 -11.54
C ALA A 216 -1.90 4.03 -10.80
N LYS A 217 -2.19 4.10 -9.51
CA LYS A 217 -2.49 2.96 -8.67
C LYS A 217 -3.65 3.21 -7.74
N VAL A 218 -4.37 2.15 -7.45
CA VAL A 218 -5.36 2.14 -6.39
C VAL A 218 -5.45 0.75 -5.78
N GLU A 219 -5.73 0.71 -4.49
CA GLU A 219 -6.05 -0.50 -3.74
C GLU A 219 -7.53 -0.36 -3.37
N VAL A 220 -8.36 -1.30 -3.82
CA VAL A 220 -9.79 -1.27 -3.48
C VAL A 220 -10.00 -1.90 -2.12
N ASP A 221 -10.95 -1.36 -1.35
CA ASP A 221 -11.29 -1.84 0.00
C ASP A 221 -12.76 -2.27 0.12
N GLY A 222 -13.53 -2.17 -0.97
CA GLY A 222 -14.94 -2.54 -1.06
C GLY A 222 -15.88 -1.59 -0.32
N ASN A 223 -15.34 -0.55 0.34
CA ASN A 223 -16.07 0.36 1.21
C ASN A 223 -15.86 1.83 0.80
N ALA A 224 -14.68 2.38 1.07
CA ALA A 224 -14.35 3.77 0.77
C ALA A 224 -13.93 3.91 -0.70
N ILE A 225 -13.15 2.96 -1.21
CA ILE A 225 -12.63 2.91 -2.57
C ILE A 225 -13.12 1.62 -3.22
N SER A 226 -14.00 1.76 -4.20
CA SER A 226 -14.61 0.65 -4.93
C SER A 226 -14.89 1.05 -6.38
N LEU A 227 -14.83 0.07 -7.28
CA LEU A 227 -15.26 0.24 -8.67
C LEU A 227 -16.76 0.53 -8.80
N SER A 228 -17.58 0.19 -7.80
CA SER A 228 -19.00 0.60 -7.80
C SER A 228 -19.18 2.09 -7.51
N GLU A 229 -18.13 2.81 -7.09
CA GLU A 229 -18.15 4.25 -6.78
C GLU A 229 -17.10 5.01 -7.63
N PRO A 230 -17.34 5.20 -8.94
CA PRO A 230 -16.32 5.68 -9.87
C PRO A 230 -15.68 7.03 -9.52
N ALA A 231 -16.43 7.95 -8.88
CA ALA A 231 -15.90 9.24 -8.44
C ALA A 231 -14.76 9.10 -7.43
N ARG A 232 -14.96 8.25 -6.41
CA ARG A 232 -13.93 7.99 -5.38
C ARG A 232 -12.75 7.23 -5.94
N LEU A 233 -13.02 6.27 -6.82
CA LEU A 233 -11.97 5.50 -7.49
C LEU A 233 -11.08 6.40 -8.36
N ILE A 234 -11.68 7.31 -9.13
CA ILE A 234 -10.97 8.29 -9.95
C ILE A 234 -10.12 9.22 -9.10
N ASN A 235 -10.66 9.71 -7.99
CA ASN A 235 -9.91 10.55 -7.07
C ASN A 235 -8.68 9.84 -6.49
N ALA A 236 -8.84 8.59 -6.04
CA ALA A 236 -7.73 7.78 -5.56
C ALA A 236 -6.68 7.51 -6.65
N LEU A 237 -7.12 7.19 -7.88
CA LEU A 237 -6.23 6.96 -9.02
C LEU A 237 -5.43 8.21 -9.37
N TRP A 238 -6.08 9.36 -9.52
CA TRP A 238 -5.44 10.60 -9.97
C TRP A 238 -4.49 11.19 -8.95
N ASN A 239 -4.77 11.05 -7.65
CA ASN A 239 -3.84 11.41 -6.57
C ASN A 239 -2.59 10.51 -6.51
N SER A 240 -2.56 9.41 -7.25
CA SER A 240 -1.43 8.49 -7.31
C SER A 240 -0.61 8.58 -8.61
N VAL A 241 -1.02 9.46 -9.53
CA VAL A 241 -0.38 9.62 -10.85
C VAL A 241 1.06 10.10 -10.66
N ARG A 242 2.00 9.38 -11.27
CA ARG A 242 3.42 9.71 -11.25
C ARG A 242 4.15 9.10 -12.44
N GLY A 243 5.37 9.57 -12.68
CA GLY A 243 6.25 9.04 -13.72
C GLY A 243 7.71 9.36 -13.44
N HIS A 244 8.61 8.79 -14.24
CA HIS A 244 10.03 9.13 -14.14
C HIS A 244 10.26 10.63 -14.42
N GLY A 245 10.81 11.36 -13.44
CA GLY A 245 10.96 12.82 -13.52
C GLY A 245 9.62 13.59 -13.48
N PHE A 246 8.56 12.97 -12.96
CA PHE A 246 7.24 13.56 -12.82
C PHE A 246 6.67 13.24 -11.44
N GLU A 247 7.09 14.05 -10.47
CA GLU A 247 6.59 14.06 -9.10
C GLU A 247 6.16 15.50 -8.79
N THR A 248 4.85 15.70 -8.63
CA THR A 248 4.23 17.01 -8.41
C THR A 248 3.03 16.84 -7.49
N GLU A 249 2.70 17.88 -6.73
CA GLU A 249 1.54 17.89 -5.84
C GLU A 249 0.21 18.07 -6.61
N SER A 250 0.28 18.53 -7.87
CA SER A 250 -0.88 18.72 -8.74
C SER A 250 -0.67 18.00 -10.08
N PRO A 251 -0.67 16.64 -10.08
CA PRO A 251 -0.30 15.84 -11.24
C PRO A 251 -1.18 16.09 -12.45
N LEU A 252 -2.50 16.26 -12.30
CA LEU A 252 -3.34 16.46 -13.47
C LEU A 252 -3.12 17.83 -14.09
N LEU A 253 -3.10 18.90 -13.29
CA LEU A 253 -2.83 20.25 -13.77
C LEU A 253 -1.48 20.33 -14.48
N SER A 254 -0.42 19.76 -13.87
CA SER A 254 0.91 19.70 -14.48
C SER A 254 0.94 18.95 -15.81
N LEU A 255 0.08 17.94 -16.00
CA LEU A 255 -0.05 17.25 -17.30
C LEU A 255 -0.71 18.12 -18.36
N TYR A 256 -1.76 18.87 -18.01
CA TYR A 256 -2.36 19.85 -18.91
C TYR A 256 -1.35 20.93 -19.32
N GLU A 257 -0.61 21.47 -18.36
CA GLU A 257 0.42 22.48 -18.64
C GLU A 257 1.52 21.95 -19.57
N ARG A 258 2.05 20.74 -19.32
CA ARG A 258 3.04 20.11 -20.21
C ARG A 258 2.49 19.89 -21.62
N ALA A 259 1.25 19.41 -21.74
CA ALA A 259 0.60 19.24 -23.05
C ALA A 259 0.49 20.59 -23.79
N ILE A 260 0.08 21.65 -23.10
CA ILE A 260 -0.02 23.00 -23.67
C ILE A 260 1.37 23.52 -24.07
N GLN A 261 2.40 23.31 -23.26
CA GLN A 261 3.79 23.68 -23.54
C GLN A 261 4.35 22.94 -24.77
N TYR A 262 3.92 21.70 -25.02
CA TYR A 262 4.25 20.95 -26.24
C TYR A 262 3.40 21.34 -27.47
N GLY A 263 2.60 22.40 -27.36
CA GLY A 263 1.86 22.98 -28.48
C GLY A 263 0.49 22.37 -28.75
N TYR A 264 0.01 21.47 -27.88
CA TYR A 264 -1.36 20.97 -27.98
C TYR A 264 -2.35 22.08 -27.62
N THR A 265 -3.43 22.15 -28.39
CA THR A 265 -4.49 23.15 -28.23
C THR A 265 -5.84 22.46 -28.02
N PRO A 266 -6.84 23.12 -27.41
CA PRO A 266 -8.18 22.57 -27.29
C PRO A 266 -8.75 22.11 -28.64
N HIS A 267 -8.46 22.85 -29.72
CA HIS A 267 -8.88 22.47 -31.07
C HIS A 267 -8.27 21.15 -31.54
N SER A 268 -7.00 20.88 -31.21
CA SER A 268 -6.35 19.60 -31.55
C SER A 268 -6.96 18.41 -30.81
N VAL A 269 -7.55 18.64 -29.63
CA VAL A 269 -8.20 17.61 -28.81
C VAL A 269 -9.67 17.42 -29.18
N ALA A 270 -10.34 18.46 -29.66
CA ALA A 270 -11.77 18.43 -29.98
C ALA A 270 -12.15 17.31 -30.97
N ASN A 271 -11.26 16.96 -31.89
CA ASN A 271 -11.45 15.88 -32.86
C ASN A 271 -11.46 14.47 -32.24
N LEU A 272 -11.08 14.34 -30.96
CA LEU A 272 -11.07 13.07 -30.23
C LEU A 272 -12.41 12.81 -29.51
N HIS A 273 -13.38 13.71 -29.58
CA HIS A 273 -14.67 13.61 -28.87
C HIS A 273 -14.56 13.48 -27.35
N LEU A 274 -13.42 13.90 -26.77
CA LEU A 274 -13.19 13.97 -25.32
C LEU A 274 -13.58 15.36 -24.82
N THR A 275 -14.87 15.56 -24.58
CA THR A 275 -15.44 16.89 -24.31
C THR A 275 -14.90 17.50 -23.03
N LYS A 276 -14.77 16.71 -21.95
CA LYS A 276 -14.25 17.21 -20.67
C LYS A 276 -12.77 17.57 -20.76
N LEU A 277 -11.98 16.74 -21.44
CA LEU A 277 -10.57 17.02 -21.70
C LEU A 277 -10.40 18.34 -22.47
N THR A 278 -11.21 18.55 -23.51
CA THR A 278 -11.18 19.75 -24.35
C THR A 278 -11.54 21.01 -23.57
N ASP A 279 -12.65 20.98 -22.81
CA ASP A 279 -13.12 22.11 -22.01
C ASP A 279 -12.14 22.46 -20.87
N ASN A 280 -11.59 21.45 -20.20
CA ASN A 280 -10.58 21.63 -19.16
C ASN A 280 -9.28 22.20 -19.73
N MET A 281 -8.81 21.70 -20.87
CA MET A 281 -7.61 22.23 -21.55
C MET A 281 -7.80 23.69 -21.97
N ALA A 282 -8.97 24.06 -22.49
CA ALA A 282 -9.26 25.44 -22.87
C ALA A 282 -9.23 26.37 -21.66
N THR A 283 -9.83 25.94 -20.56
CA THR A 283 -9.86 26.70 -19.30
C THR A 283 -8.43 26.87 -18.75
N ILE A 284 -7.65 25.80 -18.64
CA ILE A 284 -6.29 25.83 -18.11
C ILE A 284 -5.36 26.66 -19.00
N GLN A 285 -5.47 26.55 -20.33
CA GLN A 285 -4.69 27.37 -21.25
C GLN A 285 -4.99 28.87 -21.09
N LEU A 286 -6.26 29.24 -20.89
CA LEU A 286 -6.65 30.63 -20.60
C LEU A 286 -6.04 31.09 -19.27
N LEU A 287 -6.18 30.30 -18.20
CA LEU A 287 -5.63 30.64 -16.88
C LEU A 287 -4.11 30.80 -16.90
N ALA A 288 -3.39 29.93 -17.60
CA ALA A 288 -1.94 30.01 -17.75
C ALA A 288 -1.51 31.30 -18.48
N ARG A 289 -2.22 31.69 -19.56
CA ARG A 289 -1.94 32.94 -20.28
C ARG A 289 -2.17 34.19 -19.44
N MET A 290 -3.11 34.12 -18.50
CA MET A 290 -3.51 35.23 -17.64
C MET A 290 -2.76 35.24 -16.30
N GLY A 291 -1.90 34.24 -16.02
CA GLY A 291 -1.13 34.15 -14.79
C GLY A 291 -1.93 33.72 -13.55
N TYR A 292 -3.06 33.02 -13.74
CA TYR A 292 -3.95 32.61 -12.65
C TYR A 292 -3.79 31.14 -12.21
N THR A 293 -2.98 30.34 -12.90
CA THR A 293 -2.88 28.90 -12.62
C THR A 293 -2.41 28.61 -11.19
N GLU A 294 -1.34 29.29 -10.73
CA GLU A 294 -0.81 29.11 -9.37
C GLU A 294 -1.82 29.56 -8.30
N THR A 295 -2.56 30.64 -8.54
CA THR A 295 -3.55 31.18 -7.59
C THR A 295 -4.70 30.20 -7.32
N TYR A 296 -5.08 29.41 -8.32
CA TYR A 296 -6.21 28.48 -8.23
C TYR A 296 -5.78 27.00 -8.31
N GLN A 297 -4.48 26.71 -8.16
CA GLN A 297 -3.92 25.38 -8.37
C GLN A 297 -4.68 24.29 -7.61
N ASP A 298 -4.87 24.45 -6.30
CA ASP A 298 -5.55 23.47 -5.45
C ASP A 298 -7.01 23.24 -5.86
N MET A 299 -7.72 24.31 -6.23
CA MET A 299 -9.13 24.24 -6.64
C MET A 299 -9.27 23.55 -8.00
N ILE A 300 -8.37 23.86 -8.93
CA ILE A 300 -8.36 23.26 -10.26
C ILE A 300 -8.02 21.78 -10.14
N GLU A 301 -6.94 21.43 -9.44
CA GLU A 301 -6.55 20.05 -9.22
C GLU A 301 -7.67 19.26 -8.54
N GLY A 302 -8.32 19.84 -7.52
CA GLY A 302 -9.46 19.23 -6.84
C GLY A 302 -10.64 18.94 -7.76
N VAL A 303 -10.92 19.80 -8.74
CA VAL A 303 -11.96 19.50 -9.75
C VAL A 303 -11.49 18.44 -10.75
N LEU A 304 -10.25 18.52 -11.21
CA LEU A 304 -9.68 17.58 -12.18
C LEU A 304 -9.58 16.15 -11.62
N ASN A 305 -9.21 16.02 -10.34
CA ASN A 305 -9.11 14.72 -9.67
C ASN A 305 -10.46 14.21 -9.15
N GLY A 306 -11.55 14.97 -9.31
CA GLY A 306 -12.88 14.58 -8.82
C GLY A 306 -13.01 14.56 -7.30
N SER A 307 -12.24 15.39 -6.59
CA SER A 307 -12.38 15.62 -5.15
C SER A 307 -13.76 16.15 -4.81
N GLU A 308 -14.27 15.77 -3.63
CA GLU A 308 -15.52 16.31 -3.08
C GLU A 308 -15.30 17.69 -2.41
N GLU A 309 -14.05 18.15 -2.27
CA GLU A 309 -13.70 19.44 -1.65
C GLU A 309 -14.14 20.64 -2.50
N TYR A 310 -13.99 20.55 -3.83
CA TYR A 310 -14.33 21.62 -4.76
C TYR A 310 -15.24 21.12 -5.86
N THR A 311 -16.39 21.77 -6.02
CA THR A 311 -17.27 21.48 -7.16
C THR A 311 -16.87 22.32 -8.38
N ALA A 312 -16.99 21.74 -9.57
CA ALA A 312 -16.74 22.48 -10.82
C ALA A 312 -17.55 23.79 -10.91
N THR A 313 -18.79 23.79 -10.44
CA THR A 313 -19.65 24.99 -10.40
C THR A 313 -19.10 26.07 -9.48
N GLU A 314 -18.62 25.69 -8.30
CA GLU A 314 -18.02 26.62 -7.35
C GLU A 314 -16.74 27.25 -7.91
N VAL A 315 -15.84 26.44 -8.46
CA VAL A 315 -14.58 26.92 -9.03
C VAL A 315 -14.84 27.83 -10.23
N ASN A 316 -15.72 27.43 -11.16
CA ASN A 316 -16.10 28.30 -12.28
C ASN A 316 -16.74 29.63 -11.81
N SER A 317 -17.51 29.62 -10.72
CA SER A 317 -18.10 30.83 -10.11
C SER A 317 -17.08 31.73 -9.41
N ARG A 318 -15.95 31.18 -8.95
CA ARG A 318 -14.82 31.97 -8.44
C ARG A 318 -14.01 32.56 -9.58
N LEU A 319 -13.67 31.75 -10.58
CA LEU A 319 -12.94 32.20 -11.77
C LEU A 319 -13.70 33.27 -12.56
N SER A 320 -15.03 33.21 -12.60
CA SER A 320 -15.86 34.22 -13.29
C SER A 320 -15.80 35.62 -12.68
N LYS A 321 -15.29 35.76 -11.45
CA LYS A 321 -15.15 37.05 -10.76
C LYS A 321 -13.83 37.75 -11.07
N GLU A 322 -12.89 37.07 -11.73
CA GLU A 322 -11.61 37.66 -12.09
C GLU A 322 -11.79 38.64 -13.26
N PRO A 323 -11.31 39.90 -13.13
CA PRO A 323 -11.66 41.00 -14.04
C PRO A 323 -11.20 40.80 -15.48
N ASN A 324 -10.25 39.88 -15.71
CA ASN A 324 -9.65 39.66 -17.03
C ASN A 324 -10.02 38.30 -17.66
N LEU A 325 -10.95 37.53 -17.07
CA LEU A 325 -11.36 36.24 -17.62
C LEU A 325 -12.67 36.35 -18.41
N PHE A 326 -12.66 35.87 -19.65
CA PHE A 326 -13.83 35.87 -20.52
C PHE A 326 -14.75 34.67 -20.22
N LEU A 327 -15.93 34.93 -19.66
CA LEU A 327 -16.86 33.93 -19.11
C LEU A 327 -17.23 32.76 -20.03
N PRO A 328 -17.54 32.95 -21.33
CA PRO A 328 -17.96 31.84 -22.19
C PRO A 328 -16.91 30.74 -22.39
N GLN A 329 -15.63 31.02 -22.12
CA GLN A 329 -14.52 30.09 -22.29
C GLN A 329 -14.15 29.34 -21.01
N LEU A 330 -14.65 29.75 -19.84
CA LEU A 330 -14.41 29.09 -18.56
C LEU A 330 -15.39 27.94 -18.36
N LYS A 331 -14.92 26.72 -18.63
CA LYS A 331 -15.72 25.49 -18.50
C LYS A 331 -14.90 24.40 -17.84
N LEU A 332 -14.49 24.61 -16.59
CA LEU A 332 -13.90 23.51 -15.84
C LEU A 332 -14.98 22.45 -15.54
N ARG A 333 -14.66 21.18 -15.78
CA ARG A 333 -15.56 20.04 -15.60
C ARG A 333 -14.91 18.98 -14.72
N SER A 334 -15.71 18.42 -13.82
CA SER A 334 -15.37 17.21 -13.06
C SER A 334 -15.26 16.01 -14.00
N PRO A 335 -14.32 15.08 -13.77
CA PRO A 335 -14.22 13.84 -14.55
C PRO A 335 -15.49 13.00 -14.46
N ILE A 336 -16.16 12.98 -13.30
CA ILE A 336 -17.40 12.23 -13.06
C ILE A 336 -18.57 13.20 -12.84
N SER A 337 -19.67 13.01 -13.58
CA SER A 337 -20.90 13.79 -13.45
C SER A 337 -21.71 13.34 -12.24
N ARG A 338 -22.66 14.19 -11.84
CA ARG A 338 -23.58 13.87 -10.73
C ARG A 338 -24.63 12.85 -11.14
N ALA A 339 -24.92 12.71 -12.43
CA ALA A 339 -25.94 11.82 -12.93
C ALA A 339 -25.47 10.36 -12.83
N VAL A 340 -26.18 9.55 -12.04
CA VAL A 340 -25.77 8.16 -11.76
C VAL A 340 -25.62 7.33 -13.03
N ALA A 341 -26.53 7.50 -13.99
CA ALA A 341 -26.53 6.75 -15.26
C ALA A 341 -25.34 7.06 -16.18
N GLU A 342 -24.61 8.16 -15.95
CA GLU A 342 -23.45 8.54 -16.78
C GLU A 342 -22.12 8.09 -16.15
N ARG A 343 -22.10 7.72 -14.86
CA ARG A 343 -20.86 7.55 -14.10
C ARG A 343 -19.92 6.50 -14.69
N SER A 344 -20.45 5.39 -15.22
CA SER A 344 -19.65 4.33 -15.83
C SER A 344 -18.96 4.80 -17.13
N HIS A 345 -19.67 5.59 -17.94
CA HIS A 345 -19.13 6.16 -19.18
C HIS A 345 -18.16 7.31 -18.89
N ASP A 346 -18.48 8.14 -17.91
CA ASP A 346 -17.61 9.21 -17.42
C ASP A 346 -16.30 8.68 -16.86
N PHE A 347 -16.37 7.57 -16.12
CA PHE A 347 -15.20 6.85 -15.64
C PHE A 347 -14.29 6.44 -16.79
N LEU A 348 -14.87 5.80 -17.81
CA LEU A 348 -14.13 5.43 -19.01
C LEU A 348 -13.54 6.64 -19.75
N GLU A 349 -14.33 7.71 -19.98
CA GLU A 349 -13.84 8.95 -20.61
C GLU A 349 -12.67 9.53 -19.82
N ALA A 350 -12.72 9.51 -18.48
CA ALA A 350 -11.65 10.00 -17.62
C ALA A 350 -10.37 9.17 -17.78
N LEU A 351 -10.46 7.83 -17.79
CA LEU A 351 -9.30 6.96 -18.01
C LEU A 351 -8.65 7.22 -19.38
N VAL A 352 -9.47 7.28 -20.44
CA VAL A 352 -9.00 7.54 -21.81
C VAL A 352 -8.41 8.94 -21.93
N SER A 353 -9.04 9.94 -21.34
CA SER A 353 -8.56 11.33 -21.34
C SER A 353 -7.19 11.43 -20.67
N CYS A 354 -6.99 10.76 -19.54
CA CYS A 354 -5.69 10.75 -18.86
C CYS A 354 -4.62 10.04 -19.70
N ALA A 355 -4.94 8.93 -20.37
CA ALA A 355 -4.01 8.25 -21.27
C ALA A 355 -3.62 9.09 -22.50
N VAL A 356 -4.58 9.79 -23.10
CA VAL A 356 -4.34 10.75 -24.19
C VAL A 356 -3.50 11.93 -23.70
N LEU A 357 -3.84 12.50 -22.54
CA LEU A 357 -3.12 13.62 -21.96
C LEU A 357 -1.67 13.23 -21.60
N SER A 358 -1.46 12.02 -21.09
CA SER A 358 -0.13 11.45 -20.82
C SER A 358 0.75 11.47 -22.07
N ARG A 359 0.19 11.07 -23.24
CA ARG A 359 0.90 11.14 -24.53
C ARG A 359 1.22 12.57 -24.93
N MET A 360 0.25 13.47 -24.79
CA MET A 360 0.42 14.89 -25.11
C MET A 360 1.48 15.55 -24.23
N ALA A 361 1.66 15.09 -22.99
CA ALA A 361 2.70 15.53 -22.07
C ALA A 361 4.07 14.83 -22.27
N GLY A 362 4.23 14.01 -23.31
CA GLY A 362 5.50 13.38 -23.70
C GLY A 362 5.75 11.98 -23.16
N PHE A 363 4.82 11.40 -22.41
CA PHE A 363 4.94 10.02 -21.93
C PHE A 363 4.53 9.02 -23.01
N LYS A 364 4.89 7.75 -22.84
CA LYS A 364 4.54 6.70 -23.80
C LYS A 364 3.08 6.27 -23.73
N GLY A 365 2.41 6.48 -22.60
CA GLY A 365 1.02 6.12 -22.33
C GLY A 365 0.74 6.10 -20.82
N LEU A 366 -0.33 5.43 -20.42
CA LEU A 366 -0.76 5.29 -19.03
C LEU A 366 -0.89 3.81 -18.64
N VAL A 367 -0.29 3.45 -17.51
CA VAL A 367 -0.41 2.14 -16.86
C VAL A 367 -1.16 2.31 -15.55
N ILE A 368 -2.28 1.61 -15.40
CA ILE A 368 -3.11 1.63 -14.19
C ILE A 368 -3.02 0.28 -13.50
N THR A 369 -2.77 0.27 -12.20
CA THR A 369 -2.87 -0.95 -11.38
C THR A 369 -4.00 -0.81 -10.37
N ILE A 370 -4.93 -1.77 -10.35
CA ILE A 370 -6.01 -1.89 -9.37
C ILE A 370 -5.74 -3.16 -8.57
N ASP A 371 -5.39 -3.02 -7.30
CA ASP A 371 -5.06 -4.14 -6.41
C ASP A 371 -6.23 -4.50 -5.48
N GLU A 372 -6.19 -5.71 -4.91
CA GLU A 372 -7.17 -6.25 -3.96
C GLU A 372 -8.60 -6.38 -4.52
N PHE A 373 -8.78 -6.62 -5.82
CA PHE A 373 -10.12 -6.67 -6.44
C PHE A 373 -11.06 -7.70 -5.79
N GLU A 374 -10.53 -8.75 -5.15
CA GLU A 374 -11.29 -9.74 -4.40
C GLU A 374 -12.20 -9.18 -3.29
N VAL A 375 -11.92 -7.99 -2.75
CA VAL A 375 -12.77 -7.40 -1.71
C VAL A 375 -14.16 -6.98 -2.22
N GLU A 376 -14.30 -6.82 -3.54
CA GLU A 376 -15.55 -6.42 -4.22
C GLU A 376 -16.60 -7.55 -4.24
N VAL A 377 -16.28 -8.73 -3.70
CA VAL A 377 -17.24 -9.86 -3.57
C VAL A 377 -18.35 -9.57 -2.56
N ASN A 378 -18.08 -8.73 -1.56
CA ASN A 378 -18.98 -8.49 -0.42
C ASN A 378 -19.94 -7.29 -0.63
N LEU A 379 -20.15 -6.87 -1.88
CA LEU A 379 -20.99 -5.72 -2.21
C LEU A 379 -22.49 -6.02 -2.07
N THR A 380 -23.28 -4.97 -1.85
CA THR A 380 -24.75 -5.06 -1.97
C THR A 380 -25.16 -5.32 -3.41
N LYS A 381 -26.35 -5.90 -3.65
CA LYS A 381 -26.85 -6.19 -5.01
C LYS A 381 -26.82 -4.96 -5.94
N SER A 382 -27.16 -3.77 -5.42
CA SER A 382 -27.12 -2.52 -6.19
C SER A 382 -25.69 -2.12 -6.57
N LYS A 383 -24.75 -2.20 -5.62
CA LYS A 383 -23.34 -1.89 -5.88
C LYS A 383 -22.70 -2.92 -6.81
N GLN A 384 -23.08 -4.19 -6.69
CA GLN A 384 -22.63 -5.24 -7.60
C GLN A 384 -23.14 -4.98 -9.03
N ALA A 385 -24.38 -4.51 -9.22
CA ALA A 385 -24.87 -4.13 -10.53
C ALA A 385 -24.06 -2.96 -11.13
N GLN A 386 -23.75 -1.93 -10.34
CA GLN A 386 -22.90 -0.81 -10.75
C GLN A 386 -21.47 -1.25 -11.09
N LEU A 387 -20.88 -2.13 -10.26
CA LEU A 387 -19.57 -2.73 -10.52
C LEU A 387 -19.56 -3.43 -11.89
N MET A 388 -20.56 -4.27 -12.16
CA MET A 388 -20.67 -4.99 -13.43
C MET A 388 -20.84 -4.05 -14.61
N GLU A 389 -21.63 -2.98 -14.46
CA GLU A 389 -21.80 -1.94 -15.48
C GLU A 389 -20.46 -1.26 -15.81
N VAL A 390 -19.68 -0.87 -14.79
CA VAL A 390 -18.34 -0.28 -14.98
C VAL A 390 -17.39 -1.26 -15.67
N ILE A 391 -17.37 -2.53 -15.23
CA ILE A 391 -16.56 -3.58 -15.86
C ILE A 391 -16.95 -3.78 -17.32
N ASP A 392 -18.24 -3.76 -17.64
CA ASP A 392 -18.73 -3.95 -19.00
C ASP A 392 -18.40 -2.78 -19.92
N VAL A 393 -18.57 -1.54 -19.44
CA VAL A 393 -18.22 -0.32 -20.19
C VAL A 393 -16.72 -0.25 -20.45
N VAL A 394 -15.89 -0.47 -19.42
CA VAL A 394 -14.43 -0.52 -19.58
C VAL A 394 -14.03 -1.69 -20.48
N GLY A 395 -14.61 -2.86 -20.28
CA GLY A 395 -14.34 -4.04 -21.08
C GLY A 395 -14.66 -3.85 -22.56
N SER A 396 -15.78 -3.20 -22.89
CA SER A 396 -16.14 -2.89 -24.28
C SER A 396 -15.11 -1.99 -24.96
N TYR A 397 -14.57 -1.00 -24.23
CA TYR A 397 -13.46 -0.19 -24.74
C TYR A 397 -12.18 -1.01 -24.93
N MET A 398 -11.82 -1.87 -23.96
CA MET A 398 -10.63 -2.72 -24.04
C MET A 398 -10.68 -3.72 -25.21
N ARG A 399 -11.88 -4.12 -25.65
CA ARG A 399 -12.10 -4.97 -26.83
C ARG A 399 -12.11 -4.20 -28.15
N GLY A 400 -12.04 -2.87 -28.11
CA GLY A 400 -12.13 -2.01 -29.30
C GLY A 400 -13.55 -1.91 -29.89
N GLU A 401 -14.58 -2.29 -29.12
CA GLU A 401 -15.98 -2.20 -29.55
C GLU A 401 -16.52 -0.76 -29.43
N ASN A 402 -16.02 0.00 -28.46
CA ASN A 402 -16.38 1.39 -28.28
C ASN A 402 -15.65 2.28 -29.28
N ARG A 403 -16.37 2.70 -30.32
CA ARG A 403 -15.85 3.57 -31.40
C ARG A 403 -16.00 5.07 -31.13
N SER A 404 -16.69 5.47 -30.06
CA SER A 404 -16.90 6.90 -29.76
C SER A 404 -15.68 7.53 -29.09
N LEU A 405 -14.82 6.73 -28.47
CA LEU A 405 -13.59 7.16 -27.84
C LEU A 405 -12.37 6.76 -28.67
N PRO A 406 -11.30 7.57 -28.70
CA PRO A 406 -10.10 7.23 -29.44
C PRO A 406 -9.40 6.04 -28.80
N ALA A 407 -8.75 5.22 -29.63
CA ALA A 407 -7.80 4.24 -29.13
C ALA A 407 -6.65 4.97 -28.43
N SER A 408 -6.33 4.57 -27.21
CA SER A 408 -5.32 5.21 -26.38
C SER A 408 -4.35 4.17 -25.82
N PRO A 409 -3.07 4.52 -25.61
CA PRO A 409 -2.09 3.60 -25.03
C PRO A 409 -2.32 3.49 -23.51
N LEU A 410 -3.33 2.70 -23.17
CA LEU A 410 -3.83 2.48 -21.81
C LEU A 410 -3.74 0.99 -21.48
N ALA A 411 -3.02 0.65 -20.42
CA ALA A 411 -3.04 -0.70 -19.86
C ALA A 411 -3.61 -0.68 -18.44
N VAL A 412 -4.55 -1.57 -18.16
CA VAL A 412 -5.14 -1.75 -16.82
C VAL A 412 -4.77 -3.12 -16.30
N TYR A 413 -4.13 -3.18 -15.14
CA TYR A 413 -3.72 -4.40 -14.46
C TYR A 413 -4.57 -4.60 -13.21
N LEU A 414 -5.22 -5.76 -13.09
CA LEU A 414 -6.07 -6.11 -11.95
C LEU A 414 -5.43 -7.21 -11.11
N GLY A 415 -5.31 -6.99 -9.80
CA GLY A 415 -4.87 -7.98 -8.83
C GLY A 415 -6.08 -8.75 -8.34
N THR A 416 -6.14 -10.07 -8.59
CA THR A 416 -7.29 -10.90 -8.18
C THR A 416 -6.85 -12.25 -7.61
N LEU A 417 -7.74 -12.94 -6.89
CA LEU A 417 -7.49 -14.30 -6.38
C LEU A 417 -7.59 -15.39 -7.45
N GLY A 418 -8.23 -15.12 -8.59
CA GLY A 418 -8.53 -16.13 -9.62
C GLY A 418 -9.62 -17.11 -9.21
N GLN A 419 -10.60 -16.66 -8.44
CA GLN A 419 -11.71 -17.49 -8.00
C GLN A 419 -12.85 -17.44 -9.02
N ILE A 420 -12.95 -18.50 -9.83
CA ILE A 420 -13.96 -18.63 -10.91
C ILE A 420 -15.40 -18.47 -10.39
N THR A 421 -15.66 -18.71 -9.11
CA THR A 421 -17.00 -18.58 -8.50
C THR A 421 -17.48 -17.13 -8.39
N ASN A 422 -16.60 -16.13 -8.47
CA ASN A 422 -16.99 -14.73 -8.49
C ASN A 422 -17.38 -14.31 -9.92
N PRO A 423 -18.65 -13.91 -10.18
CA PRO A 423 -19.09 -13.48 -11.51
C PRO A 423 -18.28 -12.31 -12.08
N ALA A 424 -17.81 -11.39 -11.23
CA ALA A 424 -16.99 -10.26 -11.66
C ALA A 424 -15.60 -10.73 -12.13
N ASP A 425 -14.95 -11.64 -11.39
CA ASP A 425 -13.64 -12.18 -11.75
C ASP A 425 -13.70 -12.99 -13.06
N ALA A 426 -14.76 -13.80 -13.23
CA ALA A 426 -15.03 -14.53 -14.47
C ALA A 426 -15.27 -13.59 -15.66
N ARG A 427 -15.97 -12.46 -15.43
CA ARG A 427 -16.16 -11.44 -16.46
C ARG A 427 -14.84 -10.75 -16.83
N LEU A 428 -13.98 -10.47 -15.85
CA LEU A 428 -12.65 -9.93 -16.09
C LEU A 428 -11.75 -10.91 -16.86
N ASP A 429 -11.83 -12.21 -16.61
CA ASP A 429 -11.11 -13.22 -17.41
C ASP A 429 -11.53 -13.20 -18.88
N GLN A 430 -12.84 -13.07 -19.13
CA GLN A 430 -13.37 -12.95 -20.48
C GLN A 430 -12.85 -11.68 -21.16
N ILE A 431 -12.90 -10.53 -20.49
CA ILE A 431 -12.40 -9.25 -21.02
C ILE A 431 -10.90 -9.31 -21.28
N CYS A 432 -10.12 -9.84 -20.35
CA CYS A 432 -8.67 -10.02 -20.49
C CYS A 432 -8.38 -10.84 -21.75
N LYS A 433 -9.02 -11.99 -21.94
CA LYS A 433 -8.85 -12.81 -23.15
C LYS A 433 -9.26 -12.07 -24.44
N GLN A 434 -10.40 -11.38 -24.43
CA GLN A 434 -10.93 -10.70 -25.62
C GLN A 434 -10.14 -9.43 -25.99
N SER A 435 -9.47 -8.79 -25.04
CA SER A 435 -8.61 -7.61 -25.26
C SER A 435 -7.15 -7.97 -25.60
N SER A 436 -6.86 -9.24 -25.89
CA SER A 436 -5.48 -9.75 -26.03
C SER A 436 -4.62 -9.45 -24.80
N GLY A 437 -5.26 -9.40 -23.64
CA GLY A 437 -4.65 -9.29 -22.34
C GLY A 437 -3.86 -10.54 -21.95
N MET A 438 -3.04 -10.37 -20.93
CA MET A 438 -2.20 -11.43 -20.38
C MET A 438 -2.53 -11.64 -18.91
N ILE A 439 -2.47 -12.88 -18.46
CA ILE A 439 -2.63 -13.27 -17.06
C ILE A 439 -1.26 -13.70 -16.53
N TYR A 440 -0.80 -13.07 -15.46
CA TYR A 440 0.38 -13.50 -14.71
C TYR A 440 -0.07 -14.25 -13.47
N THR A 441 0.18 -15.56 -13.41
CA THR A 441 -0.22 -16.39 -12.27
C THR A 441 0.93 -16.53 -11.29
N LEU A 442 0.68 -16.18 -10.03
CA LEU A 442 1.59 -16.35 -8.92
C LEU A 442 1.31 -17.67 -8.21
N GLY A 443 2.36 -18.49 -8.08
CA GLY A 443 2.34 -19.71 -7.28
C GLY A 443 2.62 -19.45 -5.81
N THR A 444 2.41 -20.49 -4.99
CA THR A 444 2.89 -20.50 -3.61
C THR A 444 4.41 -20.64 -3.60
N TRP A 445 5.05 -19.94 -2.66
CA TRP A 445 6.50 -19.90 -2.58
C TRP A 445 7.03 -21.17 -1.94
N GLN A 446 8.03 -21.77 -2.60
CA GLN A 446 8.75 -22.92 -2.06
C GLN A 446 9.75 -22.49 -0.99
N LYS A 447 10.20 -23.45 -0.17
CA LYS A 447 11.20 -23.21 0.88
C LYS A 447 12.46 -22.54 0.31
N GLU A 448 12.97 -23.04 -0.79
CA GLU A 448 14.20 -22.59 -1.44
C GLU A 448 14.10 -21.12 -1.86
N GLN A 449 12.94 -20.71 -2.38
CA GLN A 449 12.68 -19.33 -2.78
C GLN A 449 12.64 -18.38 -1.57
N ARG A 450 12.09 -18.85 -0.43
CA ARG A 450 12.10 -18.08 0.83
C ARG A 450 13.52 -17.93 1.37
N LEU A 451 14.34 -18.97 1.31
CA LEU A 451 15.75 -18.92 1.74
C LEU A 451 16.57 -17.98 0.85
N GLU A 452 16.37 -18.01 -0.46
CA GLU A 452 17.00 -17.05 -1.39
C GLU A 452 16.59 -15.61 -1.07
N LEU A 453 15.30 -15.37 -0.82
CA LEU A 453 14.83 -14.04 -0.41
C LEU A 453 15.46 -13.59 0.91
N ALA A 454 15.62 -14.50 1.88
CA ALA A 454 16.32 -14.19 3.13
C ALA A 454 17.76 -13.74 2.88
N GLN A 455 18.48 -14.38 1.96
CA GLN A 455 19.82 -13.95 1.57
C GLN A 455 19.82 -12.52 0.98
N LYS A 456 18.85 -12.20 0.12
CA LYS A 456 18.69 -10.85 -0.45
C LYS A 456 18.37 -9.80 0.63
N ILE A 457 17.49 -10.12 1.57
CA ILE A 457 17.16 -9.27 2.72
C ILE A 457 18.39 -9.06 3.61
N TYR A 458 19.20 -10.10 3.82
CA TYR A 458 20.43 -9.98 4.61
C TYR A 458 21.43 -9.05 3.95
N ALA A 459 21.64 -9.14 2.64
CA ALA A 459 22.53 -8.22 1.92
C ALA A 459 22.10 -6.75 2.10
N LEU A 460 20.79 -6.50 2.03
CA LEU A 460 20.21 -5.17 2.31
C LEU A 460 20.41 -4.74 3.78
N TYR A 461 20.31 -5.69 4.72
CA TYR A 461 20.59 -5.49 6.13
C TYR A 461 22.05 -5.07 6.37
N GLN A 462 22.99 -5.76 5.72
CA GLN A 462 24.41 -5.41 5.78
C GLN A 462 24.68 -4.02 5.24
N GLN A 463 24.09 -3.66 4.10
CA GLN A 463 24.21 -2.33 3.51
C GLN A 463 23.67 -1.23 4.44
N SER A 464 22.52 -1.47 5.06
CA SER A 464 21.87 -0.48 5.95
C SER A 464 22.70 -0.21 7.21
N TYR A 465 23.25 -1.27 7.80
CA TYR A 465 23.88 -1.24 9.12
C TYR A 465 25.40 -1.44 9.12
N MET A 466 26.02 -1.50 7.94
CA MET A 466 27.46 -1.74 7.76
C MET A 466 27.93 -3.02 8.47
N LEU A 467 27.11 -4.07 8.41
CA LEU A 467 27.40 -5.33 9.10
C LEU A 467 28.47 -6.12 8.32
N GLY A 468 29.65 -6.26 8.90
CA GLY A 468 30.76 -7.02 8.32
C GLY A 468 30.66 -8.55 8.44
N LYS A 469 29.54 -9.09 8.95
CA LYS A 469 29.34 -10.53 9.11
C LYS A 469 28.78 -11.16 7.84
N PRO A 470 29.19 -12.38 7.46
CA PRO A 470 28.62 -13.07 6.31
C PRO A 470 27.20 -13.59 6.60
N TYR A 471 26.43 -13.80 5.53
CA TYR A 471 25.11 -14.43 5.60
C TYR A 471 25.19 -15.83 6.22
N SER A 472 24.27 -16.14 7.12
CA SER A 472 24.09 -17.47 7.70
C SER A 472 22.70 -18.01 7.31
N GLY A 473 22.68 -19.07 6.50
CA GLY A 473 21.44 -19.74 6.08
C GLY A 473 20.67 -20.37 7.24
N LYS A 474 21.35 -20.73 8.34
CA LYS A 474 20.74 -21.36 9.52
C LYS A 474 19.60 -20.54 10.11
N ILE A 475 19.78 -19.22 10.24
CA ILE A 475 18.76 -18.32 10.79
C ILE A 475 17.50 -18.34 9.90
N ALA A 476 17.68 -18.37 8.58
CA ALA A 476 16.55 -18.41 7.65
C ALA A 476 15.83 -19.76 7.69
N GLU A 477 16.57 -20.86 7.82
CA GLU A 477 16.02 -22.20 8.00
C GLU A 477 15.24 -22.34 9.31
N GLU A 478 15.79 -21.83 10.41
CA GLU A 478 15.16 -21.79 11.74
C GLU A 478 13.83 -21.02 11.70
N VAL A 479 13.83 -19.81 11.12
CA VAL A 479 12.61 -19.01 10.95
C VAL A 479 11.58 -19.76 10.11
N HIS A 480 12.01 -20.39 9.03
CA HIS A 480 11.11 -21.17 8.17
C HIS A 480 10.50 -22.36 8.92
N SER A 481 11.31 -23.18 9.61
CA SER A 481 10.83 -24.33 10.39
C SER A 481 9.90 -23.92 11.54
N LEU A 482 10.18 -22.78 12.20
CA LEU A 482 9.29 -22.24 13.23
C LEU A 482 7.91 -21.90 12.66
N MET A 483 7.85 -21.39 11.44
CA MET A 483 6.58 -21.07 10.79
C MET A 483 5.80 -22.31 10.34
N GLU A 484 6.48 -23.29 9.76
CA GLU A 484 5.86 -24.58 9.39
C GLU A 484 5.26 -25.26 10.62
N ASN A 485 6.01 -25.32 11.73
CA ASN A 485 5.55 -25.92 12.98
C ASN A 485 4.33 -25.22 13.60
N ARG A 486 4.11 -23.94 13.29
CA ARG A 486 2.94 -23.17 13.74
C ARG A 486 1.71 -23.36 12.87
N GLY A 487 1.80 -24.16 11.81
CA GLY A 487 0.68 -24.41 10.91
C GLY A 487 0.22 -23.17 10.16
N TYR A 488 1.12 -22.21 9.91
CA TYR A 488 0.79 -21.12 8.99
C TYR A 488 0.47 -21.72 7.62
N ASP A 489 -0.71 -21.41 7.09
CA ASP A 489 -1.07 -21.76 5.74
C ASP A 489 -0.21 -20.98 4.73
N ASP A 490 -0.14 -21.46 3.49
CA ASP A 490 0.61 -20.80 2.43
C ASP A 490 0.12 -19.35 2.19
N SER A 491 -1.15 -19.06 2.54
CA SER A 491 -1.80 -17.77 2.36
C SER A 491 -1.38 -16.72 3.40
N GLY A 492 -0.13 -16.26 3.31
CA GLY A 492 0.43 -15.24 4.20
C GLY A 492 1.79 -15.61 4.78
N MET A 493 2.22 -16.85 4.56
CA MET A 493 3.51 -17.35 4.99
C MET A 493 4.67 -16.47 4.53
N LEU A 494 4.65 -15.95 3.30
CA LEU A 494 5.75 -15.10 2.82
C LEU A 494 5.88 -13.79 3.61
N ARG A 495 4.77 -13.07 3.81
CA ARG A 495 4.78 -11.79 4.56
C ARG A 495 5.26 -12.03 5.99
N GLN A 496 4.76 -13.08 6.64
CA GLN A 496 5.18 -13.40 7.99
C GLN A 496 6.66 -13.84 8.03
N PHE A 497 7.11 -14.63 7.07
CA PHE A 497 8.52 -15.04 6.97
C PHE A 497 9.46 -13.84 6.89
N ILE A 498 9.14 -12.87 6.03
CA ILE A 498 9.92 -11.62 5.92
C ILE A 498 9.99 -10.89 7.27
N LYS A 499 8.83 -10.68 7.92
CA LYS A 499 8.76 -9.97 9.20
C LYS A 499 9.55 -10.67 10.30
N TRP A 500 9.40 -11.98 10.41
CA TRP A 500 10.11 -12.79 11.38
C TRP A 500 11.60 -12.78 11.10
N TYR A 501 12.00 -12.97 9.85
CA TYR A 501 13.41 -12.97 9.47
C TYR A 501 14.09 -11.65 9.81
N VAL A 502 13.51 -10.50 9.45
CA VAL A 502 14.05 -9.18 9.82
C VAL A 502 14.09 -8.99 11.33
N THR A 503 13.08 -9.47 12.07
CA THR A 503 13.06 -9.41 13.54
C THR A 503 14.22 -10.20 14.15
N PHE A 504 14.50 -11.39 13.63
CA PHE A 504 15.65 -12.20 14.09
C PHE A 504 16.99 -11.52 13.78
N LEU A 505 17.11 -10.87 12.62
CA LEU A 505 18.29 -10.05 12.32
C LEU A 505 18.44 -8.90 13.32
N ASP A 506 17.35 -8.22 13.66
CA ASP A 506 17.33 -7.14 14.67
C ASP A 506 17.67 -7.64 16.08
N MET A 507 17.32 -8.88 16.44
CA MET A 507 17.71 -9.46 17.73
C MET A 507 19.21 -9.80 17.76
N LEU A 508 19.72 -10.44 16.71
CA LEU A 508 21.08 -10.95 16.65
C LEU A 508 22.14 -9.87 16.43
N TYR A 509 21.80 -8.86 15.63
CA TYR A 509 22.74 -7.82 15.22
C TYR A 509 22.38 -6.45 15.82
N GLY A 510 21.14 -6.28 16.29
CA GLY A 510 20.58 -4.97 16.61
C GLY A 510 20.36 -4.17 15.32
N PRO A 511 19.34 -3.28 15.25
CA PRO A 511 19.63 -2.00 14.62
C PRO A 511 20.76 -1.40 15.49
N PRO A 512 22.02 -1.28 15.01
CA PRO A 512 23.09 -0.69 15.81
C PRO A 512 22.54 0.59 16.42
N GLU A 513 22.61 0.68 17.75
CA GLU A 513 22.32 1.96 18.41
C GLU A 513 23.16 2.98 17.67
N VAL A 514 22.50 4.02 17.12
CA VAL A 514 23.24 5.13 16.50
C VAL A 514 24.25 5.54 17.55
N PRO A 515 25.57 5.35 17.31
CA PRO A 515 26.54 5.51 18.37
C PRO A 515 26.31 6.88 19.00
N LYS A 516 26.00 6.88 20.30
CA LYS A 516 25.87 8.12 21.06
C LYS A 516 27.28 8.71 21.09
N HIS A 517 27.61 9.52 20.10
CA HIS A 517 28.91 10.16 19.99
C HIS A 517 29.06 11.18 21.12
N GLY A 518 29.55 10.68 22.26
CA GLY A 518 30.00 11.44 23.43
C GLY A 518 31.26 10.86 24.07
N ALA A 519 31.67 9.65 23.70
CA ALA A 519 32.97 9.12 24.10
C ALA A 519 34.04 9.69 23.16
N LYS A 520 34.67 10.80 23.58
CA LYS A 520 35.97 11.21 23.03
C LYS A 520 36.89 10.00 23.14
N SER A 521 37.40 9.49 22.01
CA SER A 521 38.55 8.61 22.06
C SER A 521 39.72 9.47 22.51
N GLU A 522 40.08 9.39 23.79
CA GLU A 522 41.42 9.77 24.21
C GLU A 522 42.37 8.78 23.53
N ALA A 523 43.02 9.25 22.47
CA ALA A 523 44.14 8.56 21.86
C ALA A 523 45.34 8.73 22.81
N ASN A 524 45.88 7.61 23.28
CA ASN A 524 47.26 7.50 23.76
C ASN A 524 48.19 7.28 22.57
#